data_AF-A0A970ISW0-F1
#
_entry.id   AF-A0A970ISW0-F1
#
_cell.length_a   1.000
_cell.length_b   1.000
_cell.length_c   1.000
_cell.angle_alpha   90.00
_cell.angle_beta   90.00
_cell.angle_gamma   90.00
#
_symmetry.space_group_name_H-M   'P 1'
#
loop_
_entity.id
_entity.type
_entity.pdbx_description
1 polymer ?
#
loop_
_entity_poly.entity_id
_entity_poly.type
_entity_poly.pdbx_seq_one_letter_code
_entity_poly.pdbx_strand_id
1 'polypeptide(L)'
;MNSLYKGKPIFTHDTVEQLNPEGVYSWCNTDKKVIGQLCMAPAWYEKRNRWYLESADYDHTYEEKSTWSAIEYPIHGKIPRSDRDVQKYFEIEKEEVMIATHCKRRPVILIKYIESPWFNKTYPKKTWFCIPVFSYRPRHAQKLVIEDQKFNTPDRFYLPPRKDVNAPGLKNESAAHVFSMQLIEEKYLDPMKLQNVNKNKKQGYKLTNTFLKLIMSHVFFDISLIDDIFDKLDESTEYEMVKDAMNEIFSKTTSK
;
A
#
# COMPACT_ATOMS: atom_id res chain seq x y z
N MET A 1 14.36 6.73 -30.16
CA MET A 1 14.67 5.32 -29.84
C MET A 1 14.43 5.13 -28.34
N ASN A 2 13.27 4.60 -27.96
CA ASN A 2 12.92 4.35 -26.56
C ASN A 2 13.30 2.91 -26.21
N SER A 3 14.37 2.74 -25.45
CA SER A 3 14.68 1.47 -24.79
C SER A 3 13.63 1.19 -23.72
N LEU A 4 12.56 0.51 -24.14
CA LEU A 4 11.67 -0.22 -23.25
C LEU A 4 12.52 -1.11 -22.33
N TYR A 5 12.29 -0.95 -21.03
CA TYR A 5 12.81 -1.73 -19.91
C TYR A 5 13.59 -3.01 -20.27
N LYS A 6 14.92 -2.93 -20.17
CA LYS A 6 15.83 -4.08 -19.97
C LYS A 6 16.62 -3.92 -18.67
N GLY A 7 16.03 -3.28 -17.67
CA GLY A 7 16.65 -3.05 -16.37
C GLY A 7 16.78 -4.36 -15.63
N LYS A 8 18.00 -4.92 -15.58
CA LYS A 8 18.34 -5.80 -14.47
C LYS A 8 18.18 -4.96 -13.20
N PRO A 9 17.44 -5.44 -12.18
CA PRO A 9 17.45 -4.83 -10.87
C PRO A 9 18.91 -4.58 -10.45
N ILE A 10 19.24 -3.37 -9.98
CA ILE A 10 20.56 -3.15 -9.34
C ILE A 10 20.66 -4.06 -8.11
N PHE A 11 19.51 -4.32 -7.46
CA PHE A 11 19.32 -5.33 -6.43
C PHE A 11 18.86 -6.68 -7.00
N THR A 12 19.76 -7.65 -7.08
CA THR A 12 19.34 -9.04 -7.27
C THR A 12 18.70 -9.57 -5.98
N HIS A 13 17.77 -10.52 -6.10
CA HIS A 13 17.20 -11.25 -4.96
C HIS A 13 18.31 -11.77 -4.01
N ASP A 14 19.46 -12.13 -4.59
CA ASP A 14 20.66 -12.61 -3.90
C ASP A 14 21.29 -11.58 -2.96
N THR A 15 21.20 -10.28 -3.28
CA THR A 15 21.71 -9.19 -2.42
C THR A 15 20.86 -9.03 -1.16
N VAL A 16 19.54 -9.20 -1.29
CA VAL A 16 18.62 -9.17 -0.14
C VAL A 16 18.75 -10.44 0.71
N GLU A 17 19.00 -11.61 0.09
CA GLU A 17 19.28 -12.86 0.80
C GLU A 17 20.61 -12.83 1.56
N GLN A 18 21.63 -12.13 1.04
CA GLN A 18 22.88 -11.91 1.77
C GLN A 18 22.69 -11.10 3.05
N LEU A 19 21.78 -10.12 3.02
CA LEU A 19 21.44 -9.29 4.18
C LEU A 19 20.41 -9.97 5.09
N ASN A 20 19.62 -10.91 4.57
CA ASN A 20 18.65 -11.67 5.33
C ASN A 20 18.55 -13.13 4.83
N PRO A 21 19.17 -14.09 5.54
CA PRO A 21 19.18 -15.50 5.15
C PRO A 21 17.79 -16.13 5.05
N GLU A 22 16.79 -15.59 5.76
CA GLU A 22 15.39 -16.05 5.70
C GLU A 22 14.68 -15.61 4.41
N GLY A 23 15.28 -14.69 3.65
CA GLY A 23 14.71 -14.06 2.48
C GLY A 23 13.58 -13.08 2.80
N VAL A 24 12.90 -12.62 1.75
CA VAL A 24 11.81 -11.62 1.85
C VAL A 24 10.46 -12.26 2.10
N TYR A 25 10.22 -13.40 1.45
CA TYR A 25 8.92 -14.06 1.41
C TYR A 25 9.00 -15.47 1.97
N SER A 26 7.98 -15.84 2.74
CA SER A 26 7.81 -17.20 3.26
C SER A 26 6.40 -17.72 2.96
N TRP A 27 6.27 -19.04 2.92
CA TRP A 27 4.96 -19.68 2.77
C TRP A 27 4.15 -19.57 4.06
N CYS A 28 2.82 -19.44 3.91
CA CYS A 28 1.89 -19.49 5.03
C CYS A 28 0.63 -20.29 4.68
N ASN A 29 -0.05 -20.78 5.71
CA ASN A 29 -1.39 -21.33 5.54
C ASN A 29 -2.38 -20.18 5.20
N THR A 30 -3.38 -20.46 4.37
CA THR A 30 -4.47 -19.51 4.04
C THR A 30 -5.80 -19.82 4.71
N ASP A 31 -5.87 -20.89 5.52
CA ASP A 31 -7.07 -21.22 6.31
C ASP A 31 -7.43 -20.12 7.32
N LYS A 32 -6.40 -19.42 7.82
CA LYS A 32 -6.55 -18.20 8.63
C LYS A 32 -5.62 -17.13 8.09
N LYS A 33 -6.08 -15.89 8.12
CA LYS A 33 -5.25 -14.74 7.76
C LYS A 33 -4.24 -14.45 8.85
N VAL A 34 -3.00 -14.16 8.47
CA VAL A 34 -1.89 -13.91 9.40
C VAL A 34 -1.18 -12.61 9.08
N ILE A 35 -0.53 -12.05 10.10
CA ILE A 35 0.31 -10.86 9.95
C ILE A 35 1.43 -11.12 8.91
N GLY A 36 1.73 -10.09 8.11
CA GLY A 36 2.68 -10.11 6.99
C GLY A 36 2.13 -10.75 5.72
N GLN A 37 0.94 -11.39 5.74
CA GLN A 37 0.40 -12.08 4.58
C GLN A 37 0.05 -11.13 3.44
N LEU A 38 0.32 -11.57 2.21
CA LEU A 38 -0.07 -10.86 1.00
C LEU A 38 -1.47 -11.32 0.53
N CYS A 39 -2.38 -10.37 0.42
CA CYS A 39 -3.76 -10.56 -0.04
C CYS A 39 -4.07 -9.64 -1.22
N MET A 40 -4.94 -10.05 -2.14
CA MET A 40 -5.62 -9.15 -3.07
C MET A 40 -6.81 -8.52 -2.37
N ALA A 41 -6.90 -7.19 -2.41
CA ALA A 41 -7.93 -6.43 -1.74
C ALA A 41 -8.30 -5.16 -2.52
N PRO A 42 -9.49 -4.58 -2.32
CA PRO A 42 -9.76 -3.21 -2.75
C PRO A 42 -8.80 -2.26 -2.01
N ALA A 43 -7.97 -1.55 -2.77
CA ALA A 43 -7.12 -0.50 -2.24
C ALA A 43 -7.59 0.84 -2.79
N TRP A 44 -8.01 1.73 -1.89
CA TRP A 44 -8.31 3.11 -2.21
C TRP A 44 -7.00 3.87 -2.40
N TYR A 45 -6.96 4.75 -3.39
CA TYR A 45 -5.79 5.59 -3.61
C TYR A 45 -6.20 6.92 -4.22
N GLU A 46 -5.43 7.95 -3.88
CA GLU A 46 -5.64 9.29 -4.41
C GLU A 46 -4.97 9.42 -5.78
N LYS A 47 -5.69 9.99 -6.75
CA LYS A 47 -5.11 10.45 -8.01
C LYS A 47 -4.80 11.93 -7.91
N ARG A 48 -3.90 12.45 -8.73
CA ARG A 48 -3.57 13.91 -8.81
C ARG A 48 -4.79 14.83 -8.82
N ASN A 49 -5.89 14.37 -9.40
CA ASN A 49 -7.17 15.05 -9.38
C ASN A 49 -8.22 14.19 -8.66
N ARG A 50 -9.19 14.85 -8.04
CA ARG A 50 -10.36 14.24 -7.41
C ARG A 50 -11.62 14.66 -8.17
N TRP A 51 -12.56 13.74 -8.26
CA TRP A 51 -13.86 13.99 -8.85
C TRP A 51 -14.83 14.35 -7.73
N TYR A 52 -15.51 15.47 -7.89
CA TYR A 52 -16.49 15.99 -6.97
C TYR A 52 -17.85 15.94 -7.65
N LEU A 53 -18.87 15.56 -6.88
CA LEU A 53 -20.25 15.71 -7.34
C LEU A 53 -20.69 17.16 -7.05
N GLU A 54 -21.07 17.89 -8.10
CA GLU A 54 -21.66 19.22 -7.97
C GLU A 54 -23.06 19.22 -8.59
N SER A 55 -23.98 19.93 -7.93
CA SER A 55 -25.31 20.16 -8.49
C SER A 55 -25.20 21.01 -9.75
N ALA A 56 -25.86 20.55 -10.82
CA ALA A 56 -26.02 21.34 -12.03
C ALA A 56 -27.33 22.15 -11.94
N ASP A 57 -28.46 21.46 -11.69
CA ASP A 57 -29.77 22.06 -11.42
C ASP A 57 -30.38 21.41 -10.16
N TYR A 58 -30.16 22.03 -9.00
CA TYR A 58 -30.68 21.51 -7.72
C TYR A 58 -32.10 22.02 -7.46
N ASP A 59 -33.03 21.09 -7.20
CA ASP A 59 -34.39 21.37 -6.75
C ASP A 59 -34.59 20.84 -5.32
N HIS A 60 -34.62 21.75 -4.35
CA HIS A 60 -34.83 21.44 -2.94
C HIS A 60 -36.21 20.84 -2.61
N THR A 61 -37.18 20.98 -3.53
CA THR A 61 -38.53 20.42 -3.38
C THR A 61 -38.61 19.00 -3.95
N TYR A 62 -37.85 18.72 -5.01
CA TYR A 62 -37.80 17.43 -5.71
C TYR A 62 -36.35 17.00 -5.97
N GLU A 63 -35.60 16.71 -4.90
CA GLU A 63 -34.18 16.38 -4.99
C GLU A 63 -33.89 15.20 -5.93
N GLU A 64 -34.82 14.24 -6.04
CA GLU A 64 -34.71 13.09 -6.93
C GLU A 64 -34.71 13.43 -8.43
N LYS A 65 -35.15 14.64 -8.78
CA LYS A 65 -35.14 15.18 -10.16
C LYS A 65 -33.95 16.09 -10.42
N SER A 66 -33.14 16.38 -9.40
CA SER A 66 -31.96 17.22 -9.54
C SER A 66 -30.93 16.56 -10.44
N THR A 67 -30.22 17.38 -11.20
CA THR A 67 -29.13 16.93 -12.08
C THR A 67 -27.78 17.16 -11.43
N TRP A 68 -26.86 16.22 -11.67
CA TRP A 68 -25.56 16.18 -11.01
C TRP A 68 -24.45 16.08 -12.05
N SER A 69 -23.36 16.79 -11.83
CA SER A 69 -22.18 16.75 -12.67
C SER A 69 -20.98 16.26 -11.85
N ALA A 70 -20.18 15.38 -12.46
CA ALA A 70 -18.91 14.96 -11.90
C ALA A 70 -17.83 15.91 -12.44
N ILE A 71 -17.27 16.74 -11.56
CA ILE A 71 -16.27 17.75 -11.91
C ILE A 71 -14.92 17.36 -11.32
N GLU A 72 -13.87 17.47 -12.13
CA GLU A 72 -12.51 17.11 -11.74
C GLU A 72 -11.77 18.35 -11.23
N TYR A 73 -11.31 18.31 -9.97
CA TYR A 73 -10.47 19.34 -9.38
C TYR A 73 -9.09 18.79 -8.97
N PRO A 74 -8.02 19.60 -9.05
CA PRO A 74 -6.71 19.22 -8.51
C PRO A 74 -6.78 19.02 -6.99
N ILE A 75 -6.08 18.01 -6.44
CA ILE A 75 -6.05 17.74 -4.99
C ILE A 75 -5.60 18.96 -4.17
N HIS A 76 -4.59 19.68 -4.66
CA HIS A 76 -4.01 20.82 -3.95
C HIS A 76 -4.55 22.17 -4.46
N GLY A 77 -5.73 22.16 -5.08
CA GLY A 77 -6.42 23.37 -5.54
C GLY A 77 -7.40 23.90 -4.50
N LYS A 78 -7.74 25.20 -4.58
CA LYS A 78 -8.92 25.73 -3.90
C LYS A 78 -10.14 25.07 -4.55
N ILE A 79 -10.83 24.21 -3.79
CA ILE A 79 -12.17 23.74 -4.17
C ILE A 79 -13.05 25.00 -4.23
N PRO A 80 -13.78 25.26 -5.34
CA PRO A 80 -14.74 26.34 -5.35
C PRO A 80 -15.74 26.11 -4.21
N ARG A 81 -15.71 27.02 -3.24
CA ARG A 81 -16.80 27.16 -2.27
C ARG A 81 -17.95 27.81 -3.04
N SER A 82 -18.67 27.04 -3.87
CA SER A 82 -20.03 27.44 -4.19
C SER A 82 -20.81 27.38 -2.88
N ASP A 83 -21.79 28.27 -2.70
CA ASP A 83 -22.77 28.13 -1.63
C ASP A 83 -23.49 26.80 -1.85
N ARG A 84 -23.07 25.76 -1.14
CA ARG A 84 -23.62 24.41 -1.30
C ARG A 84 -24.94 24.33 -0.55
N ASP A 85 -25.99 23.96 -1.26
CA ASP A 85 -27.26 23.58 -0.63
C ASP A 85 -27.10 22.24 0.09
N VAL A 86 -27.85 22.05 1.18
CA VAL A 86 -27.97 20.75 1.87
C VAL A 86 -28.62 19.77 0.90
N GLN A 87 -27.99 18.61 0.65
CA GLN A 87 -28.46 17.59 -0.28
C GLN A 87 -28.99 16.40 0.53
N LYS A 88 -30.26 16.44 0.90
CA LYS A 88 -30.85 15.44 1.82
C LYS A 88 -30.90 14.04 1.22
N TYR A 89 -31.08 13.93 -0.10
CA TYR A 89 -31.11 12.66 -0.82
C TYR A 89 -29.81 11.88 -0.69
N PHE A 90 -28.67 12.58 -0.59
CA PHE A 90 -27.36 11.98 -0.38
C PHE A 90 -26.89 12.04 1.07
N GLU A 91 -27.73 12.54 1.98
CA GLU A 91 -27.39 12.79 3.39
C GLU A 91 -26.14 13.68 3.55
N ILE A 92 -26.01 14.72 2.70
CA ILE A 92 -24.84 15.63 2.70
C ILE A 92 -25.23 16.99 3.29
N GLU A 93 -24.56 17.38 4.36
CA GLU A 93 -24.70 18.69 5.01
C GLU A 93 -23.94 19.80 4.26
N LYS A 94 -24.19 21.06 4.64
CA LYS A 94 -23.67 22.27 3.96
C LYS A 94 -22.13 22.31 3.85
N GLU A 95 -21.43 21.67 4.78
CA GLU A 95 -19.95 21.62 4.82
C GLU A 95 -19.37 20.33 4.25
N GLU A 96 -20.23 19.38 3.87
CA GLU A 96 -19.82 18.07 3.37
C GLU A 96 -19.71 18.05 1.84
N VAL A 97 -18.84 17.19 1.34
CA VAL A 97 -18.55 17.08 -0.09
C VAL A 97 -18.52 15.62 -0.51
N MET A 98 -19.24 15.27 -1.58
CA MET A 98 -19.11 13.95 -2.16
C MET A 98 -17.85 13.88 -3.03
N ILE A 99 -16.91 13.03 -2.63
CA ILE A 99 -15.68 12.77 -3.39
C ILE A 99 -15.74 11.36 -3.94
N ALA A 100 -15.62 11.22 -5.27
CA ALA A 100 -15.42 9.92 -5.87
C ALA A 100 -13.95 9.50 -5.72
N THR A 101 -13.72 8.50 -4.88
CA THR A 101 -12.39 7.91 -4.68
C THR A 101 -12.15 6.77 -5.67
N HIS A 102 -10.91 6.64 -6.17
CA HIS A 102 -10.57 5.52 -7.03
C HIS A 102 -10.18 4.32 -6.19
N CYS A 103 -10.81 3.18 -6.50
CA CYS A 103 -10.47 1.89 -5.91
C CYS A 103 -9.95 0.94 -7.00
N LYS A 104 -8.90 0.18 -6.70
CA LYS A 104 -8.45 -0.94 -7.54
C LYS A 104 -8.12 -2.15 -6.68
N ARG A 105 -8.41 -3.35 -7.18
CA ARG A 105 -7.96 -4.58 -6.55
C ARG A 105 -6.44 -4.71 -6.69
N ARG A 106 -5.72 -4.76 -5.58
CA ARG A 106 -4.24 -4.78 -5.54
C ARG A 106 -3.73 -5.69 -4.42
N PRO A 107 -2.46 -6.12 -4.50
CA PRO A 107 -1.82 -6.75 -3.36
C PRO A 107 -1.77 -5.78 -2.18
N VAL A 108 -2.00 -6.30 -0.97
CA VAL A 108 -1.89 -5.60 0.30
C VAL A 108 -1.18 -6.52 1.30
N ILE A 109 -0.42 -5.94 2.22
CA ILE A 109 0.23 -6.64 3.33
C ILE A 109 -0.63 -6.48 4.57
N LEU A 110 -0.99 -7.58 5.21
CA LEU A 110 -1.74 -7.57 6.47
C LEU A 110 -0.83 -7.19 7.63
N ILE A 111 -1.14 -6.11 8.35
CA ILE A 111 -0.30 -5.63 9.47
C ILE A 111 -0.89 -6.02 10.80
N LYS A 112 -2.17 -5.70 11.02
CA LYS A 112 -2.83 -5.93 12.30
C LYS A 112 -4.30 -6.26 12.09
N TYR A 113 -4.75 -7.31 12.74
CA TYR A 113 -6.17 -7.61 12.86
C TYR A 113 -6.79 -6.70 13.91
N ILE A 114 -7.91 -6.08 13.57
CA ILE A 114 -8.62 -5.12 14.41
C ILE A 114 -10.10 -5.50 14.39
N GLU A 115 -10.62 -5.81 15.58
CA GLU A 115 -12.05 -5.88 15.83
C GLU A 115 -12.47 -4.54 16.40
N SER A 116 -13.17 -3.75 15.58
CA SER A 116 -13.63 -2.42 16.02
C SER A 116 -15.12 -2.47 16.35
N PRO A 117 -15.51 -2.21 17.62
CA PRO A 117 -16.90 -2.03 18.00
C PRO A 117 -17.45 -0.66 17.55
N TRP A 118 -16.60 0.23 17.02
CA TRP A 118 -16.97 1.59 16.64
C TRP A 118 -18.08 1.62 15.58
N PHE A 119 -18.05 0.67 14.63
CA PHE A 119 -19.08 0.55 13.59
C PHE A 119 -20.37 -0.10 14.07
N ASN A 120 -20.26 -1.06 15.01
CA ASN A 120 -21.39 -1.76 15.60
C ASN A 120 -20.91 -2.46 16.88
N LYS A 121 -21.47 -2.07 18.04
CA LYS A 121 -21.11 -2.64 19.35
C LYS A 121 -21.53 -4.11 19.50
N THR A 122 -22.60 -4.53 18.82
CA THR A 122 -23.17 -5.88 18.90
C THR A 122 -22.49 -6.85 17.95
N TYR A 123 -22.06 -6.37 16.78
CA TYR A 123 -21.34 -7.15 15.77
C TYR A 123 -20.08 -6.41 15.33
N PRO A 124 -18.99 -6.48 16.12
CA PRO A 124 -17.74 -5.82 15.78
C PRO A 124 -17.29 -6.20 14.38
N LYS A 125 -16.98 -5.19 13.57
CA LYS A 125 -16.49 -5.44 12.22
C LYS A 125 -15.08 -6.00 12.30
N LYS A 126 -14.88 -7.15 11.66
CA LYS A 126 -13.60 -7.82 11.51
C LYS A 126 -12.82 -7.15 10.39
N THR A 127 -11.79 -6.40 10.74
CA THR A 127 -11.00 -5.60 9.80
C THR A 127 -9.52 -5.89 9.94
N TRP A 128 -8.77 -5.65 8.88
CA TRP A 128 -7.32 -5.67 8.90
C TRP A 128 -6.81 -4.30 8.52
N PHE A 129 -5.84 -3.81 9.29
CA PHE A 129 -4.99 -2.71 8.88
C PHE A 129 -3.98 -3.24 7.87
N CYS A 130 -3.99 -2.65 6.67
CA CYS A 130 -3.28 -3.17 5.51
C CYS A 130 -2.41 -2.09 4.87
N ILE A 131 -1.21 -2.47 4.41
CA ILE A 131 -0.35 -1.62 3.56
C ILE A 131 -0.55 -2.02 2.09
N PRO A 132 -1.02 -1.12 1.22
CA PRO A 132 -1.16 -1.43 -0.20
C PRO A 132 0.18 -1.52 -0.92
N VAL A 133 0.24 -2.41 -1.90
CA VAL A 133 1.43 -2.66 -2.70
C VAL A 133 1.19 -2.27 -4.16
N PHE A 134 2.10 -1.49 -4.73
CA PHE A 134 2.04 -0.97 -6.08
C PHE A 134 3.21 -1.50 -6.90
N SER A 135 2.90 -2.34 -7.88
CA SER A 135 3.92 -2.78 -8.83
C SER A 135 4.38 -1.65 -9.73
N TYR A 136 5.68 -1.57 -9.98
CA TYR A 136 6.20 -0.65 -10.97
C TYR A 136 5.73 -1.04 -12.37
N ARG A 137 5.52 -0.03 -13.22
CA ARG A 137 5.11 -0.18 -14.62
C ARG A 137 6.25 0.31 -15.51
N PRO A 138 6.32 -0.13 -16.77
CA PRO A 138 7.37 0.32 -17.71
C PRO A 138 7.46 1.84 -17.89
N ARG A 139 6.37 2.57 -17.60
CA ARG A 139 6.30 4.03 -17.65
C ARG A 139 6.90 4.75 -16.43
N HIS A 140 7.20 4.03 -15.35
CA HIS A 140 7.80 4.65 -14.17
C HIS A 140 9.28 4.92 -14.43
N ALA A 141 9.77 6.08 -13.99
CA ALA A 141 11.16 6.46 -14.21
C ALA A 141 12.10 5.54 -13.41
N GLN A 142 13.21 5.13 -14.03
CA GLN A 142 14.22 4.29 -13.36
C GLN A 142 14.75 4.94 -12.08
N LYS A 143 14.92 6.27 -12.10
CA LYS A 143 15.32 7.05 -10.92
C LYS A 143 14.42 6.76 -9.72
N LEU A 144 13.10 6.71 -9.92
CA LEU A 144 12.16 6.45 -8.83
C LEU A 144 12.38 5.07 -8.21
N VAL A 145 12.50 4.04 -9.05
CA VAL A 145 12.71 2.66 -8.58
C VAL A 145 14.02 2.55 -7.78
N ILE A 146 15.07 3.23 -8.24
CA ILE A 146 16.37 3.25 -7.56
C ILE A 146 16.29 3.95 -6.20
N GLU A 147 15.59 5.08 -6.10
CA GLU A 147 15.41 5.77 -4.80
C GLU A 147 14.62 4.91 -3.82
N ASP A 148 13.55 4.25 -4.28
CA ASP A 148 12.76 3.35 -3.44
C ASP A 148 13.62 2.13 -2.99
N GLN A 149 14.48 1.58 -3.87
CA GLN A 149 15.41 0.50 -3.49
C GLN A 149 16.48 0.93 -2.48
N LYS A 150 16.83 2.22 -2.45
CA LYS A 150 17.74 2.82 -1.45
C LYS A 150 17.04 3.15 -0.14
N PHE A 151 15.73 2.93 -0.03
CA PHE A 151 14.91 3.39 1.09
C PHE A 151 15.00 4.91 1.30
N ASN A 152 15.19 5.67 0.22
CA ASN A 152 15.27 7.13 0.26
C ASN A 152 13.91 7.82 0.15
N THR A 153 12.85 7.07 -0.14
CA THR A 153 11.50 7.57 -0.30
C THR A 153 10.67 7.23 0.95
N PRO A 154 10.35 8.19 1.82
CA PRO A 154 9.78 7.89 3.15
C PRO A 154 8.42 7.20 3.17
N ASP A 155 7.58 7.47 2.17
CA ASP A 155 6.24 6.91 2.08
C ASP A 155 6.22 5.53 1.38
N ARG A 156 7.38 5.01 0.97
CA ARG A 156 7.49 3.83 0.09
C ARG A 156 8.61 2.90 0.48
N PHE A 157 8.20 1.68 0.83
CA PHE A 157 9.13 0.60 1.09
C PHE A 157 9.26 -0.31 -0.14
N TYR A 158 10.47 -0.49 -0.66
CA TYR A 158 10.72 -1.37 -1.80
C TYR A 158 10.50 -2.85 -1.47
N LEU A 159 9.86 -3.56 -2.40
CA LEU A 159 9.63 -5.01 -2.33
C LEU A 159 10.14 -5.68 -3.62
N PRO A 160 11.13 -6.58 -3.51
CA PRO A 160 11.65 -7.30 -4.68
C PRO A 160 10.61 -8.27 -5.25
N PRO A 161 10.71 -8.65 -6.53
CA PRO A 161 9.89 -9.71 -7.08
C PRO A 161 10.35 -11.06 -6.52
N ARG A 162 9.51 -12.08 -6.65
CA ARG A 162 9.87 -13.47 -6.39
C ARG A 162 10.99 -13.93 -7.34
N LYS A 163 11.89 -14.77 -6.83
CA LYS A 163 13.06 -15.32 -7.55
C LYS A 163 12.67 -16.13 -8.80
N ASP A 164 11.66 -16.98 -8.67
CA ASP A 164 11.17 -17.83 -9.76
C ASP A 164 9.64 -17.94 -9.76
N VAL A 165 9.09 -18.63 -10.76
CA VAL A 165 7.64 -18.73 -10.98
C VAL A 165 6.92 -19.50 -9.86
N ASN A 166 7.64 -20.38 -9.16
CA ASN A 166 7.14 -21.27 -8.11
C ASN A 166 7.44 -20.74 -6.70
N ALA A 167 8.34 -19.77 -6.55
CA ALA A 167 8.69 -19.13 -5.30
C ALA A 167 7.56 -18.22 -4.77
N PRO A 168 7.38 -18.13 -3.43
CA PRO A 168 6.42 -17.20 -2.84
C PRO A 168 6.80 -15.74 -3.13
N GLY A 169 5.81 -14.85 -3.21
CA GLY A 169 6.04 -13.42 -3.36
C GLY A 169 5.40 -12.78 -4.60
N LEU A 170 5.78 -11.54 -4.85
CA LEU A 170 5.22 -10.70 -5.91
C LEU A 170 5.82 -11.04 -7.27
N LYS A 171 5.02 -11.02 -8.35
CA LYS A 171 5.54 -11.29 -9.70
C LYS A 171 6.48 -10.19 -10.22
N ASN A 172 6.23 -8.96 -9.81
CA ASN A 172 6.92 -7.77 -10.30
C ASN A 172 7.51 -7.02 -9.12
N GLU A 173 8.60 -6.29 -9.35
CA GLU A 173 9.09 -5.27 -8.42
C GLU A 173 7.94 -4.32 -8.05
N SER A 174 7.86 -4.01 -6.76
CA SER A 174 6.76 -3.24 -6.21
C SER A 174 7.25 -2.35 -5.06
N ALA A 175 6.40 -1.41 -4.65
CA ALA A 175 6.56 -0.66 -3.41
C ALA A 175 5.33 -0.84 -2.52
N ALA A 176 5.55 -1.04 -1.22
CA ALA A 176 4.54 -0.86 -0.18
C ALA A 176 4.37 0.64 0.10
N HIS A 177 3.16 1.16 -0.12
CA HIS A 177 2.86 2.58 0.09
C HIS A 177 2.31 2.78 1.49
N VAL A 178 3.20 3.16 2.40
CA VAL A 178 2.95 3.24 3.83
C VAL A 178 1.87 4.28 4.16
N PHE A 179 1.94 5.47 3.58
CA PHE A 179 0.93 6.51 3.83
C PHE A 179 -0.43 6.22 3.18
N SER A 180 -0.53 5.14 2.39
CA SER A 180 -1.81 4.64 1.87
C SER A 180 -2.37 3.49 2.72
N MET A 181 -1.86 3.30 3.94
CA MET A 181 -2.41 2.33 4.89
C MET A 181 -3.91 2.55 5.13
N GLN A 182 -4.66 1.46 5.16
CA GLN A 182 -6.12 1.52 5.30
C GLN A 182 -6.69 0.29 6.00
N LEU A 183 -7.86 0.47 6.60
CA LEU A 183 -8.64 -0.62 7.16
C LEU A 183 -9.46 -1.30 6.06
N ILE A 184 -9.38 -2.62 5.95
CA ILE A 184 -10.12 -3.41 4.99
C ILE A 184 -10.89 -4.50 5.74
N GLU A 185 -12.18 -4.63 5.49
CA GLU A 185 -12.97 -5.73 6.08
C GLU A 185 -12.44 -7.08 5.62
N GLU A 186 -12.38 -8.04 6.54
CA GLU A 186 -11.76 -9.34 6.32
C GLU A 186 -12.36 -10.11 5.13
N LYS A 187 -13.65 -9.89 4.86
CA LYS A 187 -14.39 -10.51 3.74
C LYS A 187 -13.92 -10.04 2.36
N TYR A 188 -13.22 -8.91 2.26
CA TYR A 188 -12.70 -8.37 1.01
C TYR A 188 -11.22 -8.73 0.76
N LEU A 189 -10.63 -9.52 1.66
CA LEU A 189 -9.22 -9.93 1.60
C LEU A 189 -9.11 -11.35 1.04
N ASP A 190 -8.55 -11.47 -0.17
CA ASP A 190 -8.26 -12.76 -0.78
C ASP A 190 -6.78 -13.09 -0.65
N PRO A 191 -6.38 -14.13 0.09
CA PRO A 191 -4.98 -14.57 0.12
C PRO A 191 -4.42 -14.75 -1.29
N MET A 192 -3.27 -14.15 -1.57
CA MET A 192 -2.55 -14.44 -2.80
C MET A 192 -2.03 -15.87 -2.73
N LYS A 193 -2.36 -16.66 -3.74
CA LYS A 193 -1.96 -18.07 -3.84
C LYS A 193 -1.15 -18.27 -5.11
N LEU A 194 -0.12 -19.08 -5.00
CA LEU A 194 0.50 -19.70 -6.15
C LEU A 194 -0.23 -21.02 -6.41
N GLN A 195 -0.62 -21.26 -7.65
CA GLN A 195 -0.98 -22.61 -8.07
C GLN A 195 0.29 -23.45 -8.00
N ASN A 196 0.44 -24.26 -6.94
CA ASN A 196 1.47 -25.29 -6.90
C ASN A 196 0.83 -26.67 -6.77
N VAL A 197 1.47 -27.63 -7.44
CA VAL A 197 0.95 -28.87 -8.04
C VAL A 197 0.51 -29.93 -7.02
N ASN A 198 0.84 -29.75 -5.74
CA ASN A 198 0.50 -30.69 -4.69
C ASN A 198 -0.90 -30.38 -4.11
N LYS A 199 -1.90 -31.02 -4.75
CA LYS A 199 -3.28 -31.17 -4.28
C LYS A 199 -3.31 -31.44 -2.77
N ASN A 200 -3.68 -30.43 -1.97
CA ASN A 200 -4.42 -30.53 -0.68
C ASN A 200 -4.08 -29.42 0.34
N LYS A 201 -3.11 -28.53 0.12
CA LYS A 201 -2.88 -27.39 1.03
C LYS A 201 -3.07 -26.06 0.32
N LYS A 202 -4.01 -25.23 0.81
CA LYS A 202 -4.19 -23.85 0.34
C LYS A 202 -3.03 -23.00 0.88
N GLN A 203 -1.92 -22.96 0.15
CA GLN A 203 -0.75 -22.20 0.53
C GLN A 203 -0.79 -20.79 -0.06
N GLY A 204 -0.47 -19.81 0.77
CA GLY A 204 -0.27 -18.42 0.40
C GLY A 204 1.13 -18.00 0.84
N TYR A 205 1.40 -16.71 0.76
CA TYR A 205 2.71 -16.20 1.15
C TYR A 205 2.60 -14.91 1.95
N LYS A 206 3.60 -14.72 2.80
CA LYS A 206 3.75 -13.58 3.70
C LYS A 206 5.17 -13.04 3.64
N LEU A 207 5.36 -11.82 4.13
CA LEU A 207 6.68 -11.31 4.45
C LEU A 207 7.29 -12.10 5.62
N THR A 208 8.61 -12.24 5.63
CA THR A 208 9.35 -12.71 6.81
C THR A 208 9.21 -11.69 7.95
N ASN A 209 9.42 -12.13 9.19
CA ASN A 209 9.26 -11.26 10.35
C ASN A 209 10.25 -10.09 10.28
N THR A 210 11.48 -10.35 9.84
CA THR A 210 12.52 -9.34 9.60
C THR A 210 12.07 -8.28 8.62
N PHE A 211 11.53 -8.67 7.45
CA PHE A 211 11.07 -7.69 6.45
C PHE A 211 9.85 -6.92 6.91
N LEU A 212 8.94 -7.56 7.65
CA LEU A 212 7.81 -6.85 8.22
C LEU A 212 8.27 -5.80 9.24
N LYS A 213 9.23 -6.15 10.11
CA LYS A 213 9.83 -5.19 11.04
C LYS A 213 10.47 -4.02 10.30
N LEU A 214 11.29 -4.29 9.27
CA LEU A 214 11.91 -3.23 8.46
C LEU A 214 10.89 -2.28 7.83
N ILE A 215 9.77 -2.79 7.33
CA ILE A 215 8.67 -1.95 6.83
C ILE A 215 8.13 -1.07 7.96
N MET A 216 7.84 -1.66 9.12
CA MET A 216 7.32 -0.89 10.26
C MET A 216 8.32 0.15 10.76
N SER A 217 9.61 -0.18 10.86
CA SER A 217 10.67 0.75 11.22
C SER A 217 10.77 1.89 10.22
N HIS A 218 10.70 1.61 8.91
CA HIS A 218 10.64 2.63 7.87
C HIS A 218 9.47 3.59 8.08
N VAL A 219 8.28 3.06 8.42
CA VAL A 219 7.10 3.89 8.75
C VAL A 219 7.37 4.80 9.93
N PHE A 220 7.85 4.25 11.04
CA PHE A 220 7.92 4.96 12.31
C PHE A 220 9.12 5.92 12.39
N PHE A 221 10.24 5.58 11.74
CA PHE A 221 11.45 6.39 11.72
C PHE A 221 11.19 7.71 10.99
N ASP A 222 10.55 7.64 9.82
CA ASP A 222 10.33 8.82 8.98
C ASP A 222 9.25 9.77 9.51
N ILE A 223 8.34 9.30 10.37
CA ILE A 223 7.35 10.15 11.05
C ILE A 223 7.83 10.62 12.44
N SER A 224 9.10 10.36 12.78
CA SER A 224 9.73 10.71 14.07
C SER A 224 8.98 10.21 15.31
N LEU A 225 8.10 9.20 15.16
CA LEU A 225 7.33 8.64 16.28
C LEU A 225 8.08 7.53 17.02
N ILE A 226 9.21 7.04 16.49
CA ILE A 226 10.03 6.06 17.21
C ILE A 226 10.52 6.66 18.53
N ASP A 227 11.06 7.89 18.50
CA ASP A 227 11.65 8.51 19.68
C ASP A 227 10.61 8.90 20.75
N ASP A 228 9.38 9.20 20.33
CA ASP A 228 8.29 9.62 21.23
C ASP A 228 7.47 8.45 21.81
N ILE A 229 7.45 7.29 21.16
CA ILE A 229 6.62 6.13 21.56
C ILE A 229 7.46 4.98 22.12
N PHE A 230 8.69 4.81 21.66
CA PHE A 230 9.53 3.70 22.03
C PHE A 230 10.85 4.23 22.60
N ASP A 231 11.06 4.02 23.90
CA ASP A 231 12.35 4.28 24.55
C ASP A 231 13.47 3.63 23.71
N LYS A 232 14.22 4.45 22.95
CA LYS A 232 15.37 4.13 22.10
C LYS A 232 15.51 2.63 21.78
N LEU A 233 14.66 2.15 20.87
CA LEU A 233 14.71 0.77 20.40
C LEU A 233 16.02 0.47 19.65
N ASP A 234 16.62 -0.66 19.98
CA ASP A 234 17.73 -1.32 19.25
C ASP A 234 17.37 -1.60 17.77
N GLU A 235 16.07 -1.59 17.45
CA GLU A 235 15.52 -1.73 16.09
C GLU A 235 15.82 -0.52 15.18
N SER A 236 16.20 0.64 15.73
CA SER A 236 16.74 1.77 14.96
C SER A 236 18.11 1.42 14.35
N THR A 237 18.90 0.61 15.06
CA THR A 237 20.22 0.15 14.62
C THR A 237 20.10 -0.82 13.44
N GLU A 238 19.20 -1.81 13.50
CA GLU A 238 19.02 -2.78 12.39
C GLU A 238 18.52 -2.11 11.10
N TYR A 239 17.58 -1.16 11.21
CA TYR A 239 17.08 -0.41 10.06
C TYR A 239 18.18 0.46 9.42
N GLU A 240 18.91 1.23 10.22
CA GLU A 240 20.03 2.05 9.73
C GLU A 240 21.15 1.18 9.16
N MET A 241 21.48 0.04 9.80
CA MET A 241 22.45 -0.92 9.26
C MET A 241 22.03 -1.47 7.89
N VAL A 242 20.75 -1.84 7.72
CA VAL A 242 20.24 -2.31 6.43
C VAL A 242 20.28 -1.18 5.40
N LYS A 243 19.86 0.03 5.77
CA LYS A 243 19.87 1.21 4.89
C LYS A 243 21.29 1.58 4.46
N ASP A 244 22.24 1.59 5.38
CA ASP A 244 23.66 1.86 5.13
C ASP A 244 24.29 0.77 4.26
N ALA A 245 24.05 -0.51 4.57
CA ALA A 245 24.52 -1.62 3.74
C ALA A 245 23.96 -1.54 2.31
N MET A 246 22.68 -1.15 2.16
CA MET A 246 22.07 -0.94 0.86
C MET A 246 22.76 0.22 0.13
N ASN A 247 22.94 1.36 0.79
CA ASN A 247 23.61 2.53 0.23
C ASN A 247 25.07 2.26 -0.17
N GLU A 248 25.80 1.46 0.60
CA GLU A 248 27.17 1.03 0.30
C GLU A 248 27.23 0.12 -0.93
N ILE A 249 26.30 -0.82 -1.05
CA ILE A 249 26.18 -1.67 -2.25
C ILE A 249 25.86 -0.80 -3.48
N PHE A 250 24.97 0.18 -3.33
CA PHE A 250 24.64 1.10 -4.43
C PHE A 250 25.85 1.91 -4.88
N SER A 251 26.62 2.51 -3.96
CA SER A 251 27.77 3.33 -4.30
C SER A 251 28.83 2.53 -5.06
N LYS A 252 29.09 1.27 -4.67
CA LYS A 252 30.01 0.36 -5.37
C LYS A 252 29.52 -0.05 -6.76
N THR A 253 28.21 -0.12 -6.96
CA THR A 253 27.61 -0.57 -8.24
C THR A 253 27.47 0.56 -9.26
N THR A 254 27.33 1.82 -8.82
CA THR A 254 27.31 3.01 -9.69
C THR A 254 28.69 3.57 -10.03
N SER A 255 29.75 3.09 -9.38
CA SER A 255 31.14 3.51 -9.62
C SER A 255 31.84 2.72 -10.74
N LYS A 256 31.11 1.85 -11.44
CA LYS A 256 31.55 1.07 -12.61
C LYS A 256 30.77 1.50 -13.84
#